data_AF-A0A2H6NAP6-F1
#
_entry.id   AF-A0A2H6NAP6-F1
#
_cell.length_a   1.000
_cell.length_b   1.000
_cell.length_c   1.000
_cell.angle_alpha   90.00
_cell.angle_beta   90.00
_cell.angle_gamma   90.00
#
_symmetry.space_group_name_H-M   'P 1'
#
loop_
_entity.id
_entity.type
_entity.pdbx_description
1 polymer ?
#
loop_
_entity_poly.entity_id
_entity_poly.type
_entity_poly.pdbx_seq_one_letter_code
_entity_poly.pdbx_strand_id
1 'polypeptide(L)'
;VFILEEPLTTASKLMEKIEEYGKVAGLKINKDKSKMLTKNILKKQKKELEEILGIQITIKVKYLGIYITPRCGTLKEDNYSKLKQQIATDLKNGKIYNCH
;
A
#
# COMPACT_ATOMS: atom_id res chain seq x y z
N VAL A 1 -2.07 -8.54 1.03
CA VAL A 1 -1.91 -7.34 1.88
C VAL A 1 -2.00 -7.78 3.33
N PHE A 2 -1.08 -7.34 4.19
CA PHE A 2 -1.08 -7.70 5.60
C PHE A 2 -1.38 -6.47 6.44
N ILE A 3 -2.15 -6.65 7.52
CA ILE A 3 -2.44 -5.62 8.51
C ILE A 3 -1.91 -6.15 9.83
N LEU A 4 -1.10 -5.34 10.51
CA LEU A 4 -0.40 -5.73 11.73
C LEU A 4 -0.70 -4.74 12.83
N GLU A 5 -0.96 -5.28 14.01
CA GLU A 5 -0.91 -4.53 15.27
C GLU A 5 0.49 -4.67 15.87
N GLU A 6 0.93 -3.65 16.61
CA GLU A 6 2.26 -3.63 17.25
C GLU A 6 3.42 -4.01 16.30
N PRO A 7 3.62 -3.26 15.19
CA PRO A 7 4.48 -3.69 14.10
C PRO A 7 5.95 -3.92 14.49
N LEU A 8 6.43 -3.31 15.58
CA LEU A 8 7.79 -3.52 16.07
C LEU A 8 8.04 -4.96 16.54
N THR A 9 7.03 -5.65 17.03
CA THR A 9 7.15 -7.03 17.54
C THR A 9 6.58 -8.06 16.56
N THR A 10 5.57 -7.67 15.76
CA THR A 10 4.86 -8.59 14.87
C THR A 10 5.41 -8.64 13.45
N ALA A 11 6.02 -7.57 12.94
CA ALA A 11 6.44 -7.51 11.54
C ALA A 11 7.58 -8.47 11.22
N SER A 12 8.55 -8.65 12.12
CA SER A 12 9.64 -9.62 11.92
C SER A 12 9.11 -11.05 11.85
N LYS A 13 8.17 -11.41 12.74
CA LYS A 13 7.51 -12.73 12.74
C LYS A 13 6.73 -12.97 11.44
N LEU A 14 6.06 -11.95 10.92
CA LEU A 14 5.39 -12.03 9.62
C LEU A 14 6.40 -12.28 8.50
N MET A 15 7.53 -11.55 8.48
CA MET A 15 8.55 -11.71 7.45
C MET A 15 9.15 -13.12 7.46
N GLU A 16 9.45 -13.67 8.65
CA GLU A 16 9.92 -15.05 8.79
C GLU A 16 8.91 -16.05 8.19
N LYS A 17 7.62 -15.88 8.50
CA LYS A 17 6.57 -16.75 7.95
C LYS A 17 6.43 -16.61 6.43
N ILE A 18 6.48 -15.40 5.90
CA ILE A 18 6.44 -15.17 4.45
C ILE A 18 7.64 -15.82 3.75
N GLU A 19 8.83 -15.74 4.36
CA GLU A 19 10.02 -16.38 3.81
C GLU A 19 9.96 -17.91 3.89
N GLU A 20 9.42 -18.47 4.98
CA GLU A 20 9.18 -19.91 5.14
C GLU A 20 8.23 -20.45 4.06
N TYR A 21 7.05 -19.84 3.91
CA TYR A 21 6.08 -20.23 2.87
C TYR A 21 6.61 -19.96 1.47
N GLY A 22 7.33 -18.84 1.29
CA GLY A 22 7.98 -18.50 0.04
C GLY A 22 8.95 -19.59 -0.38
N LYS A 23 9.80 -20.07 0.53
CA LYS A 23 10.77 -21.15 0.25
C LYS A 23 10.09 -22.43 -0.22
N VAL A 24 8.98 -22.83 0.42
CA VAL A 24 8.19 -24.00 0.01
C VAL A 24 7.62 -23.84 -1.40
N ALA A 25 7.19 -22.62 -1.75
CA ALA A 25 6.65 -22.29 -3.06
C ALA A 25 7.70 -21.92 -4.13
N GLY A 26 9.00 -21.88 -3.77
CA GLY A 26 10.06 -21.37 -4.66
C GLY A 26 9.99 -19.86 -4.92
N LEU A 27 9.35 -19.09 -4.03
CA LEU A 27 9.15 -17.65 -4.12
C LEU A 27 10.02 -16.90 -3.11
N LYS A 28 10.42 -15.67 -3.45
CA LYS A 28 11.15 -14.76 -2.57
C LYS A 28 10.49 -13.39 -2.55
N ILE A 29 10.31 -12.82 -1.37
CA ILE A 29 9.80 -11.47 -1.22
C ILE A 29 10.79 -10.44 -1.80
N ASN A 30 10.27 -9.50 -2.60
CA ASN A 30 11.04 -8.38 -3.09
C ASN A 30 10.86 -7.19 -2.14
N LYS A 31 11.85 -6.94 -1.30
CA LYS A 31 11.81 -5.87 -0.29
C LYS A 31 11.78 -4.47 -0.92
N ASP A 32 12.45 -4.27 -2.05
CA ASP A 32 12.49 -2.97 -2.76
C ASP A 32 11.11 -2.55 -3.31
N LYS A 33 10.36 -3.53 -3.84
CA LYS A 33 8.97 -3.34 -4.33
C LYS A 33 7.94 -3.34 -3.21
N SER A 34 8.28 -3.91 -2.05
CA SER A 34 7.40 -3.89 -0.88
C SER A 34 7.35 -2.49 -0.27
N LYS A 35 6.18 -2.08 0.20
CA LYS A 35 5.95 -0.78 0.83
C LYS A 35 5.08 -0.96 2.07
N MET A 36 5.37 -0.17 3.10
CA MET A 36 4.60 -0.17 4.34
C MET A 36 3.87 1.16 4.53
N LEU A 37 2.68 1.08 5.08
CA LEU A 37 1.94 2.22 5.62
C LEU A 37 1.82 2.03 7.12
N THR A 38 2.14 3.08 7.88
CA THR A 38 2.01 3.09 9.34
C THR A 38 1.04 4.17 9.78
N LYS A 39 0.21 3.87 10.78
CA LYS A 39 -0.72 4.81 11.42
C LYS A 39 -0.35 4.95 12.90
N ASN A 40 -0.40 6.17 13.43
CA ASN A 40 -0.20 6.47 14.86
C ASN A 40 1.11 5.95 15.49
N ILE A 41 2.21 5.89 14.73
CA ILE A 41 3.52 5.45 15.23
C ILE A 41 4.50 6.64 15.28
N LEU A 42 5.39 6.65 16.28
CA LEU A 42 6.37 7.73 16.48
C LEU A 42 7.45 7.72 15.39
N LYS A 43 8.07 8.87 15.11
CA LYS A 43 9.12 9.00 14.08
C LYS A 43 10.32 8.07 14.35
N LYS A 44 10.72 7.92 15.62
CA LYS A 44 11.79 7.00 16.02
C LYS A 44 11.45 5.55 15.68
N GLN A 45 10.23 5.13 16.03
CA GLN A 45 9.72 3.78 15.77
C GLN A 45 9.56 3.50 14.26
N LYS A 46 9.23 4.52 13.45
CA LYS A 46 9.22 4.36 11.97
C LYS A 46 10.61 3.99 11.45
N LYS A 47 11.63 4.75 11.88
CA LYS A 47 13.00 4.53 11.45
C LYS A 47 13.50 3.15 11.86
N GLU A 48 13.25 2.78 13.12
CA GLU A 48 13.55 1.44 13.63
C GLU A 48 12.86 0.33 12.82
N LEU A 49 11.57 0.51 12.50
CA LEU A 49 10.82 -0.46 11.69
C LEU A 49 11.35 -0.57 10.24
N GLU A 50 11.75 0.54 9.62
CA GLU A 50 12.40 0.52 8.31
C GLU A 50 13.75 -0.20 8.34
N GLU A 51 14.55 0.03 9.40
CA GLU A 51 15.86 -0.61 9.59
C GLU A 51 15.72 -2.12 9.83
N ILE A 52 14.77 -2.55 10.68
CA ILE A 52 14.53 -3.96 10.99
C ILE A 52 14.11 -4.75 9.75
N LEU A 53 13.18 -4.21 8.95
CA LEU A 53 12.57 -4.96 7.86
C LEU A 53 13.28 -4.76 6.53
N GLY A 54 14.02 -3.65 6.37
CA GLY A 54 14.58 -3.22 5.10
C GLY A 54 13.50 -2.90 4.06
N ILE A 55 12.31 -2.50 4.52
CA ILE A 55 11.16 -2.14 3.66
C ILE A 55 10.86 -0.67 3.89
N GLN A 56 10.64 0.07 2.80
CA GLN A 56 10.34 1.50 2.86
C GLN A 56 8.93 1.76 3.42
N ILE A 57 8.84 2.66 4.40
CA ILE A 57 7.58 3.27 4.83
C ILE A 57 7.26 4.43 3.89
N THR A 58 6.06 4.43 3.34
CA THR A 58 5.55 5.49 2.47
C THR A 58 4.37 6.22 3.12
N ILE A 59 4.02 7.38 2.58
CA ILE A 59 2.81 8.13 2.95
C ILE A 59 1.60 7.70 2.12
N LYS A 60 1.83 7.04 0.98
CA LYS A 60 0.79 6.53 0.08
C LYS A 60 1.27 5.26 -0.62
N VAL A 61 0.39 4.29 -0.77
CA VAL A 61 0.64 3.07 -1.56
C VAL A 61 -0.46 2.93 -2.61
N LYS A 62 -0.10 2.50 -3.82
CA LYS A 62 -1.07 2.20 -4.88
C LYS A 62 -1.45 0.73 -4.76
N TYR A 63 -2.74 0.46 -4.60
CA TYR A 63 -3.32 -0.88 -4.53
C TYR A 63 -4.52 -0.97 -5.47
N LEU A 64 -4.46 -1.85 -6.46
CA LEU A 64 -5.51 -2.05 -7.46
C LEU A 64 -5.99 -0.74 -8.12
N GLY A 65 -5.05 0.18 -8.41
CA GLY A 65 -5.38 1.48 -9.01
C GLY A 65 -5.75 2.58 -8.03
N ILE A 66 -5.96 2.28 -6.74
CA ILE A 66 -6.38 3.20 -5.69
C ILE A 66 -5.18 3.60 -4.83
N TYR A 67 -5.06 4.89 -4.50
CA TYR A 67 -4.09 5.35 -3.51
C TYR A 67 -4.64 5.22 -2.09
N ILE A 68 -4.01 4.35 -1.31
CA ILE A 68 -4.28 4.19 0.11
C ILE A 68 -3.31 5.08 0.88
N THR A 69 -3.81 5.81 1.87
CA THR A 69 -3.00 6.64 2.78
C THR A 69 -3.34 6.30 4.24
N PRO A 70 -2.50 6.66 5.22
CA PRO A 70 -2.81 6.49 6.64
C PRO A 70 -4.03 7.31 7.09
N ARG A 71 -4.40 8.36 6.34
CA ARG A 71 -5.58 9.19 6.60
C ARG A 71 -6.77 8.60 5.87
N CYS A 72 -7.51 7.73 6.56
CA CYS A 72 -8.69 7.09 5.98
C CYS A 72 -9.81 8.09 5.60
N GLY A 73 -9.86 9.24 6.27
CA GLY A 73 -10.89 10.26 6.04
C GLY A 73 -10.93 10.81 4.60
N THR A 74 -9.79 10.91 3.93
CA THR A 74 -9.74 11.44 2.55
C THR A 74 -9.81 10.35 1.49
N LEU A 75 -9.91 9.06 1.86
CA LEU A 75 -9.87 7.95 0.90
C LEU A 75 -10.97 8.06 -0.17
N LYS A 76 -12.19 8.45 0.26
CA LYS A 76 -13.34 8.68 -0.63
C LYS A 76 -13.08 9.80 -1.62
N GLU A 77 -12.66 10.95 -1.13
CA GLU A 77 -12.45 12.16 -1.92
C GLU A 77 -11.25 12.02 -2.86
N ASP A 78 -10.15 11.48 -2.36
CA ASP A 78 -8.90 11.35 -3.11
C ASP A 78 -8.94 10.32 -4.22
N ASN A 79 -9.85 9.35 -4.15
CA ASN A 79 -9.95 8.27 -5.13
C ASN A 79 -11.33 8.23 -5.78
N TYR A 80 -12.38 7.92 -5.03
CA TYR A 80 -13.70 7.65 -5.61
C TYR A 80 -14.36 8.89 -6.18
N SER A 81 -14.29 10.04 -5.50
CA SER A 81 -14.87 11.28 -6.02
C SER A 81 -14.14 11.74 -7.28
N LYS A 82 -12.80 11.69 -7.30
CA LYS A 82 -11.99 11.99 -8.49
C LYS A 82 -12.26 11.03 -9.65
N LEU A 83 -12.36 9.72 -9.37
CA LEU A 83 -12.68 8.71 -10.37
C LEU A 83 -14.06 8.95 -10.99
N LYS A 84 -15.07 9.26 -10.17
CA LYS A 84 -16.41 9.62 -10.68
C LYS A 84 -16.39 10.86 -11.57
N GLN A 85 -15.63 11.90 -11.19
CA GLN A 85 -15.48 13.09 -12.02
C GLN A 85 -14.77 12.80 -13.35
N GLN A 86 -13.75 11.93 -13.34
CA GLN A 86 -13.07 11.49 -14.57
C GLN A 86 -14.03 10.74 -15.49
N ILE A 87 -14.79 9.76 -14.97
CA ILE A 87 -15.79 9.02 -15.74
C ILE A 87 -16.82 9.98 -16.36
N ALA A 88 -17.34 10.93 -15.58
CA ALA A 88 -18.29 11.92 -16.09
C ALA A 88 -17.67 12.81 -17.20
N THR A 89 -16.40 13.19 -17.05
CA THR A 89 -15.66 13.98 -18.04
C THR A 89 -15.41 13.18 -19.32
N ASP A 90 -15.05 11.90 -19.20
CA ASP A 90 -14.78 11.03 -20.33
C ASP A 90 -16.06 10.69 -21.11
N LEU A 91 -17.20 10.52 -20.41
CA LEU A 91 -18.53 10.41 -21.02
C LEU A 91 -18.88 11.68 -21.79
N LYS A 92 -18.70 12.86 -21.18
CA LYS A 92 -18.99 14.16 -21.83
C LYS A 92 -18.14 14.39 -23.07
N ASN A 93 -16.87 13.99 -23.02
CA ASN A 93 -15.93 14.19 -24.12
C ASN A 93 -15.98 13.08 -25.18
N GLY A 94 -16.91 12.12 -25.05
CA GLY A 94 -17.06 11.01 -25.98
C GLY A 94 -15.84 10.08 -26.06
N LYS A 95 -14.92 10.15 -25.08
CA LYS A 95 -13.68 9.34 -25.09
C LYS A 95 -13.95 7.85 -24.99
N ILE A 96 -15.07 7.47 -24.37
CA ILE A 96 -15.47 6.06 -24.24
C ILE A 96 -16.04 5.52 -25.56
N TYR A 97 -16.57 6.39 -26.43
CA TYR A 97 -17.12 6.01 -27.75
C TYR A 97 -16.08 6.12 -28.88
N ASN A 98 -14.97 6.83 -28.65
CA ASN A 98 -13.85 6.98 -29.58
C ASN A 98 -12.65 6.12 -29.16
N CYS A 99 -12.91 4.89 -28.71
CA CYS A 99 -11.86 3.87 -28.57
C CYS A 99 -11.61 3.30 -29.97
N HIS A 100 -10.59 3.83 -30.67
CA HIS A 100 -10.06 3.23 -31.90
C HIS A 100 -9.19 2.02 -31.57
#